data_AF-A0A2V6HC19-F1
#
_entry.id   AF-A0A2V6HC19-F1
#
_cell.length_a   1.000
_cell.length_b   1.000
_cell.length_c   1.000
_cell.angle_alpha   90.00
_cell.angle_beta   90.00
_cell.angle_gamma   90.00
#
_symmetry.space_group_name_H-M   'P 1'
#
loop_
_entity.id
_entity.type
_entity.pdbx_description
1 polymer ?
#
loop_
_entity_poly.entity_id
_entity_poly.type
_entity_poly.pdbx_seq_one_letter_code
_entity_poly.pdbx_strand_id
1 'polypeptide(L)'
;MGELRRGVLAFDIAGTIPAGSTITAVSLTMNMSMTPAGALTVELHKLLADWGEGTSHAPMGEGDGAPATPNDATWRHRFFDTIFWTMQGGDFSATVSASQSVGGVGQYTWSSAQMVADVQLWLDSPTSNFGWLVLGDETASATAKRFDTRESASPPVLTIQYIPGPRVIPTPRPRPSPAPRPH
;
A
#
# COMPACT_ATOMS: atom_id res chain seq x y z
N MET A 1 -17.34 -21.91 9.71
CA MET A 1 -16.22 -21.41 8.88
C MET A 1 -16.26 -19.90 9.00
N GLY A 2 -15.21 -19.27 9.51
CA GLY A 2 -15.12 -17.81 9.56
C GLY A 2 -14.90 -17.23 8.17
N GLU A 3 -15.22 -15.96 7.98
CA GLU A 3 -14.91 -15.23 6.75
C GLU A 3 -13.44 -14.82 6.74
N LEU A 4 -12.77 -15.00 5.60
CA LEU A 4 -11.40 -14.52 5.39
C LEU A 4 -11.43 -13.01 5.09
N ARG A 5 -10.45 -12.28 5.64
CA ARG A 5 -10.40 -10.83 5.59
C ARG A 5 -8.98 -10.38 5.32
N ARG A 6 -8.83 -9.54 4.30
CA ARG A 6 -7.55 -8.96 3.88
C ARG A 6 -7.78 -7.47 3.61
N GLY A 7 -6.81 -6.65 3.97
CA GLY A 7 -6.78 -5.24 3.61
C GLY A 7 -5.83 -5.01 2.44
N VAL A 8 -6.10 -4.01 1.62
CA VAL A 8 -5.16 -3.52 0.61
C VAL A 8 -4.91 -2.04 0.86
N LEU A 9 -3.67 -1.59 0.69
CA LEU A 9 -3.27 -0.21 0.91
C LEU A 9 -2.13 0.16 -0.02
N ALA A 10 -2.12 1.41 -0.50
CA ALA A 10 -1.09 1.92 -1.39
C ALA A 10 -0.71 3.36 -1.01
N PHE A 11 0.51 3.74 -1.36
CA PHE A 11 1.04 5.10 -1.15
C PHE A 11 1.73 5.57 -2.43
N ASP A 12 1.60 6.86 -2.76
CA ASP A 12 2.33 7.45 -3.87
C ASP A 12 3.79 7.78 -3.47
N ILE A 13 4.71 6.92 -3.89
CA ILE A 13 6.14 7.05 -3.59
C ILE A 13 6.84 7.98 -4.59
N ALA A 14 6.58 7.80 -5.88
CA ALA A 14 7.29 8.52 -6.94
C ALA A 14 6.83 9.97 -7.07
N GLY A 15 5.61 10.30 -6.64
CA GLY A 15 5.14 11.68 -6.52
C GLY A 15 5.72 12.44 -5.32
N THR A 16 6.31 11.74 -4.35
CA THR A 16 6.79 12.34 -3.08
C THR A 16 8.31 12.30 -2.91
N ILE A 17 8.99 11.27 -3.42
CA ILE A 17 10.44 11.09 -3.30
C ILE A 17 11.13 11.38 -4.64
N PRO A 18 12.21 12.18 -4.69
CA PRO A 18 12.94 12.43 -5.91
C PRO A 18 13.50 11.15 -6.54
N ALA A 19 13.30 10.98 -7.85
CA ALA A 19 13.88 9.89 -8.61
C ALA A 19 15.41 9.81 -8.44
N GLY A 20 15.94 8.59 -8.38
CA GLY A 20 17.37 8.32 -8.14
C GLY A 20 17.80 8.40 -6.68
N SER A 21 16.88 8.64 -5.74
CA SER A 21 17.16 8.52 -4.30
C SER A 21 17.35 7.06 -3.88
N THR A 22 18.18 6.84 -2.88
CA THR A 22 18.36 5.53 -2.25
C THR A 22 17.56 5.48 -0.95
N ILE A 23 16.61 4.54 -0.85
CA ILE A 23 15.83 4.31 0.35
C ILE A 23 16.69 3.60 1.40
N THR A 24 16.74 4.12 2.62
CA THR A 24 17.55 3.59 3.71
C THR A 24 16.72 2.97 4.82
N ALA A 25 15.52 3.49 5.07
CA ALA A 25 14.59 2.91 6.04
C ALA A 25 13.14 3.20 5.63
N VAL A 26 12.27 2.25 5.93
CA VAL A 26 10.82 2.35 5.73
C VAL A 26 10.12 1.86 7.00
N SER A 27 9.14 2.62 7.46
CA SER A 27 8.25 2.20 8.53
C SER A 27 6.80 2.58 8.22
N LEU A 28 5.91 1.60 8.27
CA LEU A 28 4.46 1.81 8.15
C LEU A 28 3.84 1.75 9.54
N THR A 29 3.17 2.82 9.96
CA THR A 29 2.40 2.84 11.20
C THR A 29 0.91 2.81 10.88
N MET A 30 0.18 1.88 11.50
CA MET A 30 -1.27 1.76 11.38
C MET A 30 -1.92 1.77 12.76
N ASN A 31 -3.08 2.41 12.87
CA ASN A 31 -3.89 2.38 14.08
C ASN A 31 -4.87 1.21 14.03
N MET A 32 -4.74 0.29 14.98
CA MET A 32 -5.66 -0.80 15.18
C MET A 32 -6.75 -0.32 16.13
N SER A 33 -8.00 -0.28 15.68
CA SER A 33 -9.12 0.33 16.42
C SER A 33 -10.12 -0.66 16.99
N MET A 34 -10.11 -1.93 16.56
CA MET A 34 -11.05 -2.94 17.06
C MET A 34 -10.56 -4.38 16.84
N THR A 35 -10.74 -5.27 17.83
CA THR A 35 -10.47 -6.72 17.75
C THR A 35 -11.35 -7.51 18.70
N PRO A 36 -11.76 -8.73 18.34
CA PRO A 36 -12.25 -9.74 19.26
C PRO A 36 -11.14 -10.69 19.77
N ALA A 37 -9.96 -10.70 19.16
CA ALA A 37 -8.83 -11.58 19.48
C ALA A 37 -7.68 -10.87 20.22
N GLY A 38 -6.85 -11.66 20.90
CA GLY A 38 -5.57 -11.23 21.47
C GLY A 38 -4.48 -10.97 20.41
N ALA A 39 -3.22 -11.06 20.83
CA ALA A 39 -2.07 -10.84 19.96
C ALA A 39 -2.01 -11.88 18.84
N LEU A 40 -1.98 -11.40 17.61
CA LEU A 40 -1.85 -12.20 16.39
C LEU A 40 -0.83 -11.55 15.45
N THR A 41 -0.11 -12.38 14.70
CA THR A 41 0.79 -11.87 13.65
C THR A 41 -0.04 -11.32 12.50
N VAL A 42 0.31 -10.11 12.06
CA VAL A 42 -0.21 -9.47 10.87
C VAL A 42 0.96 -9.19 9.94
N GLU A 43 0.84 -9.68 8.71
CA GLU A 43 1.87 -9.64 7.68
C GLU A 43 1.51 -8.66 6.57
N LEU A 44 2.53 -8.04 5.98
CA LEU A 44 2.45 -7.25 4.77
C LEU A 44 3.01 -8.06 3.61
N HIS A 45 2.30 -8.09 2.50
CA HIS A 45 2.74 -8.73 1.27
C HIS A 45 2.59 -7.77 0.10
N LYS A 46 3.60 -7.66 -0.74
CA LYS A 46 3.52 -6.81 -1.94
C LYS A 46 2.41 -7.31 -2.88
N LEU A 47 1.52 -6.42 -3.30
CA LEU A 47 0.52 -6.71 -4.34
C LEU A 47 1.19 -6.78 -5.72
N LEU A 48 0.72 -7.69 -6.56
CA LEU A 48 1.26 -7.98 -7.89
C LEU A 48 0.33 -7.51 -9.02
N ALA A 49 -0.88 -7.08 -8.68
CA ALA A 49 -1.85 -6.53 -9.61
C ALA A 49 -2.54 -5.30 -9.01
N ASP A 50 -2.90 -4.39 -9.90
CA ASP A 50 -3.64 -3.18 -9.57
C ASP A 50 -5.07 -3.49 -9.10
N TRP A 51 -5.62 -2.60 -8.30
CA TRP A 51 -6.93 -2.71 -7.66
C TRP A 51 -7.58 -1.34 -7.48
N GLY A 52 -8.89 -1.33 -7.29
CA GLY A 52 -9.64 -0.09 -7.15
C GLY A 52 -10.27 0.13 -5.78
N GLU A 53 -10.47 1.40 -5.49
CA GLU A 53 -11.26 1.89 -4.37
C GLU A 53 -12.58 2.42 -4.95
N GLY A 54 -13.71 1.86 -4.53
CA GLY A 54 -15.04 2.34 -4.89
C GLY A 54 -15.63 3.21 -3.78
N THR A 55 -16.96 3.34 -3.78
CA THR A 55 -17.70 4.19 -2.83
C THR A 55 -18.37 3.41 -1.71
N SER A 56 -18.09 2.10 -1.61
CA SER A 56 -18.70 1.25 -0.60
C SER A 56 -18.29 1.67 0.80
N HIS A 57 -19.27 1.78 1.69
CA HIS A 57 -19.05 2.13 3.08
C HIS A 57 -19.89 1.21 3.97
N ALA A 58 -19.22 0.34 4.72
CA ALA A 58 -19.88 -0.55 5.67
C ALA A 58 -20.46 0.26 6.84
N PRO A 59 -21.76 0.15 7.14
CA PRO A 59 -22.31 0.79 8.33
C PRO A 59 -21.85 0.04 9.61
N MET A 60 -22.01 0.70 10.76
CA MET A 60 -21.68 0.13 12.08
C MET A 60 -20.20 -0.28 12.17
N GLY A 61 -19.82 -1.23 13.03
CA GLY A 61 -18.41 -1.62 13.27
C GLY A 61 -17.66 -2.24 12.08
N GLU A 62 -18.17 -2.10 10.85
CA GLU A 62 -17.58 -2.47 9.54
C GLU A 62 -17.28 -3.97 9.36
N GLY A 63 -17.64 -4.79 10.34
CA GLY A 63 -17.34 -6.22 10.37
C GLY A 63 -18.06 -7.03 9.31
N ASP A 64 -19.26 -6.62 8.88
CA ASP A 64 -20.09 -7.34 7.90
C ASP A 64 -19.92 -6.83 6.47
N GLY A 65 -19.08 -5.81 6.27
CA GLY A 65 -18.88 -5.15 4.99
C GLY A 65 -20.08 -4.34 4.50
N ALA A 66 -20.01 -3.94 3.23
CA ALA A 66 -21.09 -3.28 2.47
C ALA A 66 -21.25 -3.95 1.10
N PRO A 67 -22.41 -3.80 0.45
CA PRO A 67 -22.56 -4.17 -0.96
C PRO A 67 -21.49 -3.46 -1.81
N ALA A 68 -20.74 -4.23 -2.61
CA ALA A 68 -19.70 -3.69 -3.46
C ALA A 68 -20.29 -2.77 -4.54
N THR A 69 -19.58 -1.69 -4.82
CA THR A 69 -19.83 -0.68 -5.84
C THR A 69 -18.77 -0.77 -6.93
N PRO A 70 -19.03 -0.22 -8.13
CA PRO A 70 -18.04 -0.24 -9.19
C PRO A 70 -16.68 0.29 -8.72
N ASN A 71 -15.61 -0.33 -9.20
CA ASN A 71 -14.20 -0.12 -8.83
C ASN A 71 -13.75 -0.79 -7.52
N ASP A 72 -14.63 -1.33 -6.67
CA ASP A 72 -14.18 -1.93 -5.40
C ASP A 72 -13.29 -3.17 -5.57
N ALA A 73 -12.23 -3.24 -4.77
CA ALA A 73 -11.55 -4.48 -4.44
C ALA A 73 -12.43 -5.34 -3.53
N THR A 74 -12.70 -6.57 -3.97
CA THR A 74 -13.48 -7.58 -3.24
C THR A 74 -12.69 -8.89 -3.20
N TRP A 75 -13.22 -9.93 -2.54
CA TRP A 75 -12.59 -11.25 -2.56
C TRP A 75 -12.39 -11.82 -3.97
N ARG A 76 -13.29 -11.50 -4.91
CA ARG A 76 -13.26 -12.02 -6.30
C ARG A 76 -12.72 -11.03 -7.31
N HIS A 77 -13.06 -9.76 -7.17
CA HIS A 77 -12.73 -8.71 -8.12
C HIS A 77 -11.65 -7.79 -7.58
N ARG A 78 -10.68 -7.44 -8.42
CA ARG A 78 -9.76 -6.33 -8.16
C ARG A 78 -10.35 -4.98 -8.58
N PHE A 79 -11.28 -5.02 -9.54
CA PHE A 79 -12.16 -3.91 -9.91
C PHE A 79 -13.57 -4.45 -10.11
N PHE A 80 -14.43 -4.32 -9.10
CA PHE A 80 -15.83 -4.73 -9.22
C PHE A 80 -16.53 -3.92 -10.32
N ASP A 81 -17.36 -4.49 -11.18
CA ASP A 81 -17.78 -5.89 -11.36
C ASP A 81 -17.16 -6.55 -12.62
N THR A 82 -16.02 -6.01 -13.07
CA THR A 82 -15.49 -6.29 -14.41
C THR A 82 -14.19 -7.08 -14.43
N ILE A 83 -13.31 -6.89 -13.43
CA ILE A 83 -11.98 -7.47 -13.44
C ILE A 83 -11.72 -8.31 -12.19
N PHE A 84 -11.43 -9.59 -12.40
CA PHE A 84 -11.12 -10.56 -11.35
C PHE A 84 -9.66 -10.49 -10.88
N TRP A 85 -9.44 -10.94 -9.65
CA TRP A 85 -8.12 -11.43 -9.23
C TRP A 85 -7.79 -12.74 -9.94
N THR A 86 -6.50 -13.01 -10.17
CA THR A 86 -6.06 -14.31 -10.67
C THR A 86 -6.26 -15.39 -9.60
N MET A 87 -5.92 -15.06 -8.36
CA MET A 87 -6.23 -15.83 -7.16
C MET A 87 -7.21 -15.06 -6.27
N GLN A 88 -8.34 -15.69 -5.93
CA GLN A 88 -9.32 -15.08 -5.03
C GLN A 88 -8.65 -14.67 -3.70
N GLY A 89 -9.00 -13.48 -3.22
CA GLY A 89 -8.39 -12.86 -2.04
C GLY A 89 -7.14 -12.03 -2.34
N GLY A 90 -6.77 -11.82 -3.60
CA GLY A 90 -5.69 -10.93 -4.00
C GLY A 90 -4.52 -11.63 -4.67
N ASP A 91 -3.90 -10.95 -5.64
CA ASP A 91 -2.66 -11.37 -6.27
C ASP A 91 -1.48 -10.70 -5.53
N PHE A 92 -0.77 -11.45 -4.69
CA PHE A 92 0.32 -10.94 -3.85
C PHE A 92 1.54 -11.87 -3.82
N SER A 93 2.70 -11.31 -3.47
CA SER A 93 3.95 -12.05 -3.32
C SER A 93 3.93 -12.96 -2.10
N ALA A 94 4.39 -14.21 -2.26
CA ALA A 94 4.61 -15.12 -1.13
C ALA A 94 5.73 -14.64 -0.17
N THR A 95 6.60 -13.72 -0.61
CA THR A 95 7.59 -13.09 0.25
C THR A 95 6.91 -12.09 1.18
N VAL A 96 7.04 -12.31 2.49
CA VAL A 96 6.58 -11.37 3.52
C VAL A 96 7.43 -10.11 3.47
N SER A 97 6.78 -8.98 3.23
CA SER A 97 7.41 -7.65 3.28
C SER A 97 7.74 -7.28 4.71
N ALA A 98 6.83 -7.46 5.66
CA ALA A 98 7.10 -7.32 7.09
C ALA A 98 6.02 -8.03 7.90
N SER A 99 6.33 -8.35 9.15
CA SER A 99 5.36 -8.91 10.09
C SER A 99 5.40 -8.16 11.41
N GLN A 100 4.27 -8.12 12.10
CA GLN A 100 4.14 -7.49 13.42
C GLN A 100 3.14 -8.28 14.27
N SER A 101 3.42 -8.38 15.57
CA SER A 101 2.48 -8.91 16.55
C SER A 101 1.51 -7.80 16.97
N VAL A 102 0.24 -7.95 16.61
CA VAL A 102 -0.81 -6.95 16.84
C VAL A 102 -1.76 -7.45 17.91
N GLY A 103 -1.76 -6.77 19.05
CA GLY A 103 -2.58 -7.06 20.23
C GLY A 103 -3.87 -6.23 20.28
N GLY A 104 -4.10 -5.59 21.42
CA GLY A 104 -5.25 -4.72 21.66
C GLY A 104 -5.21 -3.41 20.86
N VAL A 105 -6.20 -2.55 21.08
CA VAL A 105 -6.32 -1.24 20.43
C VAL A 105 -5.08 -0.39 20.66
N GLY A 106 -4.54 0.17 19.57
CA GLY A 106 -3.33 0.99 19.60
C GLY A 106 -2.61 1.09 18.26
N GLN A 107 -1.49 1.81 18.25
CA GLN A 107 -0.64 1.96 17.08
C GLN A 107 0.40 0.86 16.99
N TYR A 108 0.60 0.34 15.79
CA TYR A 108 1.57 -0.69 15.48
C TYR A 108 2.41 -0.26 14.28
N THR A 109 3.70 -0.61 14.30
CA THR A 109 4.64 -0.20 13.25
C THR A 109 5.30 -1.44 12.62
N TRP A 110 5.25 -1.52 11.30
CA TRP A 110 5.97 -2.50 10.49
C TRP A 110 7.23 -1.84 9.92
N SER A 111 8.36 -2.53 10.02
CA SER A 111 9.61 -2.11 9.39
C SER A 111 10.47 -3.34 9.12
N SER A 112 11.10 -3.39 7.96
CA SER A 112 12.02 -4.47 7.58
C SER A 112 12.91 -4.05 6.41
N ALA A 113 13.95 -4.83 6.15
CA ALA A 113 14.76 -4.68 4.93
C ALA A 113 13.96 -4.98 3.65
N GLN A 114 12.98 -5.89 3.70
CA GLN A 114 12.16 -6.21 2.53
C GLN A 114 11.20 -5.07 2.17
N MET A 115 10.66 -4.34 3.16
CA MET A 115 9.89 -3.11 2.89
C MET A 115 10.75 -2.04 2.21
N VAL A 116 12.03 -1.90 2.60
CA VAL A 116 12.97 -1.01 1.92
C VAL A 116 13.15 -1.42 0.45
N ALA A 117 13.32 -2.72 0.20
CA ALA A 117 13.44 -3.24 -1.17
C ALA A 117 12.17 -3.03 -2.01
N ASP A 118 10.99 -3.21 -1.42
CA ASP A 118 9.71 -2.96 -2.09
C ASP A 118 9.55 -1.48 -2.46
N VAL A 119 9.82 -0.55 -1.53
CA VAL A 119 9.71 0.89 -1.78
C VAL A 119 10.78 1.38 -2.76
N GLN A 120 12.00 0.86 -2.69
CA GLN A 120 13.04 1.16 -3.68
C GLN A 120 12.60 0.72 -5.08
N LEU A 121 12.06 -0.49 -5.22
CA LEU A 121 11.51 -0.99 -6.49
C LEU A 121 10.40 -0.07 -7.01
N TRP A 122 9.49 0.38 -6.15
CA TRP A 122 8.41 1.28 -6.53
C TRP A 122 8.88 2.68 -6.92
N LEU A 123 9.95 3.17 -6.31
CA LEU A 123 10.58 4.43 -6.72
C LEU A 123 11.24 4.30 -8.10
N ASP A 124 11.93 3.18 -8.34
CA ASP A 124 12.65 2.92 -9.59
C ASP A 124 11.71 2.51 -10.74
N SER A 125 10.55 1.93 -10.42
CA SER A 125 9.53 1.48 -11.37
C SER A 125 8.12 1.78 -10.86
N PRO A 126 7.66 3.04 -10.96
CA PRO A 126 6.39 3.49 -10.37
C PRO A 126 5.16 2.73 -10.85
N THR A 127 5.17 2.20 -12.09
CA THR A 127 4.07 1.40 -12.64
C THR A 127 3.90 0.03 -11.98
N SER A 128 4.85 -0.39 -11.13
CA SER A 128 4.79 -1.62 -10.34
C SER A 128 4.29 -1.40 -8.90
N ASN A 129 3.97 -0.15 -8.54
CA ASN A 129 3.48 0.19 -7.22
C ASN A 129 1.97 -0.05 -7.12
N PHE A 130 1.59 -1.24 -6.65
CA PHE A 130 0.21 -1.59 -6.30
C PHE A 130 -0.02 -1.61 -4.78
N GLY A 131 1.01 -1.24 -4.00
CA GLY A 131 0.98 -1.24 -2.55
C GLY A 131 1.14 -2.62 -1.91
N TRP A 132 0.65 -2.73 -0.67
CA TRP A 132 0.69 -3.94 0.14
C TRP A 132 -0.70 -4.48 0.45
N LEU A 133 -0.78 -5.80 0.55
CA LEU A 133 -1.86 -6.53 1.18
C LEU A 133 -1.52 -6.78 2.65
N VAL A 134 -2.49 -6.51 3.53
CA VAL A 134 -2.44 -6.79 4.97
C VAL A 134 -3.13 -8.12 5.22
N LEU A 135 -2.36 -9.11 5.67
CA LEU A 135 -2.80 -10.48 5.93
C LEU A 135 -2.76 -10.77 7.42
N GLY A 136 -3.90 -11.16 8.00
CA GLY A 136 -3.98 -11.67 9.37
C GLY A 136 -3.92 -13.19 9.44
N ASP A 137 -4.07 -13.74 10.64
CA ASP A 137 -4.23 -15.19 10.82
C ASP A 137 -5.59 -15.65 10.24
N GLU A 138 -5.52 -16.40 9.13
CA GLU A 138 -6.66 -16.99 8.43
C GLU A 138 -6.93 -18.44 8.84
N THR A 139 -6.15 -19.00 9.78
CA THR A 139 -6.24 -20.41 10.20
C THR A 139 -7.15 -20.63 11.41
N ALA A 140 -7.36 -19.59 12.22
CA ALA A 140 -8.22 -19.59 13.39
C ALA A 140 -9.50 -18.77 13.19
N SER A 141 -10.50 -19.02 14.04
CA SER A 141 -11.75 -18.24 14.03
C SER A 141 -11.62 -16.99 14.91
N ALA A 142 -12.37 -15.94 14.57
CA ALA A 142 -12.44 -14.68 15.32
C ALA A 142 -11.08 -13.95 15.47
N THR A 143 -10.27 -13.96 14.43
CA THR A 143 -8.92 -13.35 14.40
C THR A 143 -8.90 -11.89 13.92
N ALA A 144 -10.06 -11.32 13.60
CA ALA A 144 -10.17 -10.03 12.92
C ALA A 144 -9.44 -8.89 13.66
N LYS A 145 -8.71 -8.07 12.88
CA LYS A 145 -8.09 -6.82 13.32
C LYS A 145 -8.58 -5.71 12.41
N ARG A 146 -9.28 -4.70 12.97
CA ARG A 146 -9.69 -3.51 12.20
C ARG A 146 -8.59 -2.47 12.30
N PHE A 147 -8.08 -2.06 11.15
CA PHE A 147 -7.18 -0.93 11.02
C PHE A 147 -7.92 0.25 10.43
N ASP A 148 -7.59 1.45 10.90
CA ASP A 148 -8.18 2.69 10.41
C ASP A 148 -7.66 3.02 9.00
N THR A 149 -8.52 3.64 8.18
CA THR A 149 -8.22 4.04 6.81
C THR A 149 -7.77 5.51 6.72
N ARG A 150 -7.51 5.99 5.49
CA ARG A 150 -7.11 7.39 5.24
C ARG A 150 -8.18 8.42 5.63
N GLU A 151 -9.44 8.01 5.75
CA GLU A 151 -10.58 8.83 6.15
C GLU A 151 -10.72 8.97 7.67
N SER A 152 -9.94 8.20 8.45
CA SER A 152 -9.93 8.26 9.91
C SER A 152 -9.17 9.49 10.44
N ALA A 153 -9.41 9.84 11.70
CA ALA A 153 -8.58 10.77 12.46
C ALA A 153 -7.17 10.23 12.75
N SER A 154 -6.92 8.93 12.56
CA SER A 154 -5.61 8.28 12.73
C SER A 154 -5.26 7.44 11.49
N PRO A 155 -4.99 8.10 10.34
CA PRO A 155 -4.76 7.40 9.09
C PRO A 155 -3.43 6.63 9.10
N PRO A 156 -3.29 5.57 8.27
CA PRO A 156 -2.01 4.90 8.05
C PRO A 156 -0.94 5.87 7.55
N VAL A 157 0.26 5.80 8.12
CA VAL A 157 1.40 6.67 7.76
C VAL A 157 2.60 5.84 7.35
N LEU A 158 3.07 6.05 6.12
CA LEU A 158 4.35 5.51 5.63
C LEU A 158 5.45 6.55 5.82
N THR A 159 6.41 6.26 6.70
CA THR A 159 7.61 7.08 6.89
C THR A 159 8.77 6.47 6.14
N ILE A 160 9.46 7.28 5.33
CA ILE A 160 10.57 6.84 4.50
C ILE A 160 11.78 7.73 4.77
N GLN A 161 12.91 7.11 5.06
CA GLN A 161 14.21 7.75 5.09
C GLN A 161 14.95 7.42 3.80
N TYR A 162 15.57 8.43 3.19
CA TYR A 162 16.30 8.27 1.95
C TYR A 162 17.49 9.22 1.87
N ILE A 163 18.46 8.84 1.06
CA ILE A 163 19.57 9.70 0.63
C ILE A 163 19.22 10.20 -0.78
N PRO A 164 19.07 11.51 -0.98
CA PRO A 164 18.77 12.05 -2.30
C PRO A 164 19.85 11.66 -3.32
N GLY A 165 19.41 11.29 -4.52
CA GLY A 165 20.31 11.04 -5.64
C GLY A 165 21.02 12.31 -6.12
N PRO A 166 22.04 12.18 -6.99
CA PRO A 166 22.67 13.33 -7.61
C PRO A 166 21.64 14.15 -8.38
N ARG A 167 21.63 15.47 -8.16
CA ARG A 167 20.68 16.38 -8.81
C ARG A 167 20.92 16.37 -10.32
N VAL A 168 19.94 15.89 -11.08
CA VAL A 168 19.90 16.11 -12.53
C VAL A 168 19.69 17.60 -12.78
N ILE A 169 20.76 18.30 -13.17
CA ILE A 169 20.67 19.66 -13.66
C ILE A 169 20.10 19.57 -15.09
N PRO A 170 18.95 20.21 -15.39
CA PRO A 170 18.46 20.27 -16.76
C PRO A 170 19.57 20.86 -17.64
N THR A 171 19.99 20.12 -18.68
CA THR A 171 20.97 20.64 -19.63
C THR A 171 20.44 21.95 -20.18
N PRO A 172 21.21 23.06 -20.14
CA PRO A 172 20.77 24.32 -20.71
C PRO A 172 20.36 24.08 -22.17
N ARG A 173 19.11 24.39 -22.52
CA ARG A 173 18.66 24.32 -23.91
C ARG A 173 19.61 25.20 -24.73
N PRO A 174 20.26 24.69 -25.80
CA PRO A 174 21.12 25.51 -26.62
C PRO A 174 20.33 26.73 -27.11
N ARG A 175 20.85 27.93 -26.82
CA ARG A 175 20.29 29.19 -27.30
C ARG A 175 20.29 29.13 -28.83
N PRO A 176 19.16 29.40 -29.53
CA PRO A 176 19.17 29.47 -30.98
C PRO A 176 20.18 30.53 -31.44
N SER A 177 21.11 30.13 -32.32
CA SER A 177 22.04 31.08 -32.95
C SER A 177 21.25 32.18 -33.67
N PRO A 178 21.63 33.47 -33.52
CA PRO A 178 21.04 34.54 -34.30
C PRO A 178 21.21 34.26 -35.80
N ALA A 179 20.14 34.38 -36.58
CA ALA A 179 20.21 34.27 -38.02
C ALA A 179 21.14 35.37 -38.59
N PRO A 180 21.99 35.06 -39.59
CA PRO A 180 22.82 36.07 -40.23
C PRO A 180 21.95 37.14 -40.89
N ARG A 181 22.32 38.40 -40.68
CA ARG A 181 21.61 39.58 -41.18
C ARG A 181 21.82 39.68 -42.71
N PRO A 182 20.78 39.77 -43.55
CA PRO A 182 20.96 39.93 -44.99
C PRO A 182 21.56 41.31 -45.32
N HIS A 183 22.44 41.30 -46.34
CA HIS A 183 23.14 42.46 -46.90
C HIS A 183 22.20 43.40 -47.66
#